data_AF-A0AAU7JYI1-F1
#
_entry.id   AF-A0AAU7JYI1-F1
#
_cell.length_a   1.000
_cell.length_b   1.000
_cell.length_c   1.000
_cell.angle_alpha   90.00
_cell.angle_beta   90.00
_cell.angle_gamma   90.00
#
_symmetry.space_group_name_H-M   'P 1'
#
loop_
_entity.id
_entity.type
_entity.pdbx_description
1 polymer ?
#
loop_
_entity_poly.entity_id
_entity_poly.type
_entity_poly.pdbx_seq_one_letter_code
_entity_poly.pdbx_strand_id
1 'polypeptide(L)'
;MTEQVPVGHTPDRGLTITLNTPFVESLSPEQLDHYVRTVVALGAAAGDALPSDLASRLQSDLEAGDVQLAPTSYDRLAEQLTEAHGAPLSIITDQDQLLYGEEDATAAAHRPASPAAADPEHPDRPTYS
;
A
#
# COMPACT_ATOMS: atom_id res chain seq x y z
N MET A 1 -11.35 -20.09 36.21
CA MET A 1 -11.81 -20.30 34.82
C MET A 1 -11.71 -18.94 34.16
N THR A 2 -10.52 -18.62 33.64
CA THR A 2 -10.24 -17.33 32.99
C THR A 2 -10.28 -17.58 31.50
N GLU A 3 -11.22 -16.91 30.86
CA GLU A 3 -11.52 -17.00 29.43
C GLU A 3 -10.27 -16.68 28.61
N GLN A 4 -9.91 -17.63 27.75
CA GLN A 4 -8.95 -17.42 26.68
C GLN A 4 -9.57 -16.39 25.73
N VAL A 5 -9.03 -15.17 25.73
CA VAL A 5 -9.20 -14.27 24.59
C VAL A 5 -8.43 -14.96 23.45
N PRO A 6 -9.07 -15.44 22.37
CA PRO A 6 -8.30 -15.80 21.20
C PRO A 6 -7.64 -14.49 20.75
N VAL A 7 -6.31 -14.43 20.89
CA VAL A 7 -5.50 -13.52 20.08
C VAL A 7 -5.93 -13.85 18.66
N GLY A 8 -6.80 -12.99 18.11
CA GLY A 8 -7.18 -13.10 16.73
C GLY A 8 -5.88 -13.10 15.97
N HIS A 9 -5.57 -14.21 15.31
CA HIS A 9 -4.73 -14.16 14.12
C HIS A 9 -5.31 -13.00 13.31
N THR A 10 -4.63 -11.86 13.34
CA THR A 10 -4.79 -10.88 12.27
C THR A 10 -4.66 -11.73 11.03
N PRO A 11 -5.69 -11.78 10.15
CA PRO A 11 -5.53 -12.50 8.91
C PRO A 11 -4.23 -11.99 8.31
N ASP A 12 -3.46 -12.89 7.72
CA ASP A 12 -2.27 -12.60 6.94
C ASP A 12 -2.59 -11.41 6.02
N ARG A 13 -2.40 -10.18 6.52
CA ARG A 13 -2.90 -8.97 5.89
C ARG A 13 -1.81 -8.65 4.92
N GLY A 14 -1.92 -9.25 3.74
CA GLY A 14 -1.04 -8.94 2.63
C GLY A 14 -0.91 -7.43 2.46
N LEU A 15 0.30 -6.97 2.16
CA LEU A 15 0.54 -5.58 1.85
C LEU A 15 -0.11 -5.27 0.51
N THR A 16 -1.03 -4.31 0.48
CA THR A 16 -1.62 -3.85 -0.79
C THR A 16 -1.12 -2.45 -1.13
N ILE A 17 -0.54 -2.30 -2.32
CA ILE A 17 -0.05 -1.04 -2.86
C ILE A 17 -1.02 -0.58 -3.94
N THR A 18 -1.65 0.57 -3.73
CA THR A 18 -2.53 1.19 -4.72
C THR A 18 -1.78 2.20 -5.57
N LEU A 19 -1.84 2.03 -6.89
CA LEU A 19 -1.29 2.97 -7.87
C LEU A 19 -2.38 3.88 -8.40
N ASN A 20 -2.16 5.19 -8.34
CA ASN A 20 -3.09 6.15 -8.91
C ASN A 20 -3.10 6.07 -10.44
N THR A 21 -4.28 6.11 -11.04
CA THR A 21 -4.47 6.13 -12.51
C THR A 21 -3.53 7.09 -13.26
N PRO A 22 -3.37 8.38 -12.87
CA PRO A 22 -2.46 9.29 -13.58
C PRO A 22 -0.98 8.86 -13.54
N PHE A 23 -0.57 8.11 -12.50
CA PHE A 23 0.78 7.55 -12.43
C PHE A 23 0.94 6.39 -13.41
N VAL A 24 -0.04 5.49 -13.47
CA VAL A 24 -0.05 4.36 -14.41
C VAL A 24 -0.08 4.86 -15.86
N GLU A 25 -0.90 5.86 -16.17
CA GLU A 25 -0.97 6.46 -17.51
C GLU A 25 0.29 7.25 -17.89
N SER A 26 1.04 7.74 -16.91
CA SER A 26 2.32 8.42 -17.14
C SER A 26 3.45 7.44 -17.43
N LEU A 27 3.30 6.15 -17.16
CA LEU A 27 4.30 5.13 -17.38
C LEU A 27 3.99 4.33 -18.64
N SER A 28 5.05 3.96 -19.37
CA SER A 28 4.96 2.95 -20.42
C SER A 28 4.65 1.58 -19.81
N PRO A 29 4.04 0.64 -20.55
CA PRO A 29 3.78 -0.71 -20.05
C PRO A 29 5.05 -1.43 -19.57
N GLU A 30 6.20 -1.18 -20.22
CA GLU A 30 7.50 -1.71 -19.79
C GLU A 30 7.98 -1.12 -18.45
N GLN A 31 7.74 0.17 -18.24
CA GLN A 31 8.05 0.87 -16.99
C GLN A 31 7.16 0.39 -15.84
N LEU A 32 5.87 0.14 -16.13
CA LEU A 32 4.93 -0.40 -15.16
C LEU A 32 5.29 -1.84 -14.76
N ASP A 33 5.64 -2.71 -15.72
CA ASP A 33 6.11 -4.07 -15.44
C ASP A 33 7.42 -4.05 -14.63
N HIS A 34 8.36 -3.18 -14.99
CA HIS A 34 9.61 -3.00 -14.25
C HIS A 34 9.36 -2.54 -12.81
N TYR A 35 8.45 -1.57 -12.62
CA TYR A 35 8.03 -1.10 -11.30
C TYR A 35 7.48 -2.24 -10.46
N VAL A 36 6.48 -2.97 -10.98
CA VAL A 36 5.82 -4.08 -10.28
C VAL A 36 6.85 -5.15 -9.88
N ARG A 37 7.69 -5.58 -10.83
CA ARG A 37 8.73 -6.60 -10.57
C ARG A 37 9.73 -6.17 -9.51
N THR A 38 10.16 -4.91 -9.54
CA THR A 38 11.12 -4.36 -8.58
C THR A 38 10.55 -4.37 -7.17
N VAL A 39 9.34 -3.86 -7.00
CA VAL A 39 8.67 -3.78 -5.69
C VAL A 39 8.39 -5.18 -5.14
N VAL A 40 7.98 -6.13 -5.98
CA VAL A 40 7.77 -7.53 -5.61
C VAL A 40 9.07 -8.21 -5.18
N ALA A 41 10.15 -8.06 -5.97
CA ALA A 41 11.44 -8.66 -5.68
C ALA A 41 12.02 -8.13 -4.36
N LEU A 42 11.88 -6.82 -4.12
CA LEU A 42 12.33 -6.19 -2.88
C LEU A 42 11.45 -6.56 -1.70
N GLY A 43 10.12 -6.63 -1.86
CA GLY A 43 9.21 -7.06 -0.82
C GLY A 43 9.46 -8.50 -0.36
N ALA A 44 9.75 -9.41 -1.28
CA ALA A 44 10.15 -10.78 -0.95
C ALA A 44 11.51 -10.85 -0.22
N ALA A 45 12.40 -9.88 -0.45
CA ALA A 45 13.72 -9.79 0.16
C ALA A 45 13.77 -8.87 1.42
N ALA A 46 12.65 -8.25 1.79
CA ALA A 46 12.60 -7.20 2.82
C ALA A 46 12.76 -7.70 4.26
N GLY A 47 12.68 -9.02 4.50
CA GLY A 47 12.48 -9.63 5.82
C GLY A 47 13.25 -9.02 7.00
N ASP A 48 14.57 -8.84 6.87
CA ASP A 48 15.46 -8.25 7.90
C ASP A 48 16.18 -6.97 7.40
N ALA A 49 15.76 -6.43 6.25
CA ALA A 49 16.41 -5.26 5.67
C ALA A 49 15.98 -3.99 6.41
N LEU A 50 16.92 -3.04 6.56
CA LEU A 50 16.59 -1.72 7.09
C LEU A 50 15.78 -0.93 6.06
N PRO A 51 14.79 -0.11 6.48
CA PRO A 51 13.97 0.66 5.56
C PRO A 51 14.80 1.64 4.73
N SER A 52 15.87 2.21 5.28
CA SER A 52 16.76 3.12 4.54
C SER A 52 17.57 2.43 3.45
N ASP A 53 18.00 1.18 3.69
CA ASP A 53 18.67 0.35 2.68
C ASP A 53 17.69 -0.06 1.58
N LEU A 54 16.47 -0.47 1.97
CA LEU A 54 15.40 -0.78 1.01
C LEU A 54 15.03 0.43 0.16
N ALA A 55 14.89 1.62 0.75
CA ALA A 55 14.57 2.84 0.01
C ALA A 55 15.65 3.19 -1.02
N SER A 56 16.93 3.11 -0.63
CA SER A 56 18.07 3.37 -1.52
C SER A 56 18.13 2.37 -2.68
N ARG A 57 17.77 1.11 -2.41
CA ARG A 57 17.74 0.04 -3.41
C ARG A 57 16.54 0.17 -4.34
N LEU A 58 15.36 0.48 -3.79
CA LEU A 58 14.14 0.73 -4.54
C LEU A 58 14.32 1.95 -5.45
N GLN A 59 15.00 2.99 -4.99
CA GLN A 59 15.40 4.11 -5.84
C GLN A 59 16.33 3.66 -6.97
N SER A 60 17.43 2.98 -6.65
CA SER A 60 18.42 2.58 -7.65
C SER A 60 17.85 1.65 -8.73
N ASP A 61 17.05 0.66 -8.34
CA ASP A 61 16.44 -0.29 -9.26
C ASP A 61 15.31 0.35 -10.10
N LEU A 62 14.49 1.24 -9.53
CA LEU A 62 13.45 1.93 -10.31
C LEU A 62 14.04 2.94 -11.30
N GLU A 63 15.06 3.70 -10.89
CA GLU A 63 15.74 4.63 -11.80
C GLU A 63 16.48 3.90 -12.94
N ALA A 64 16.94 2.67 -12.71
CA ALA A 64 17.52 1.84 -13.78
C ALA A 64 16.49 1.45 -14.86
N GLY A 65 15.20 1.44 -14.53
CA GLY A 65 14.09 1.24 -15.47
C GLY A 65 13.40 2.52 -15.93
N ASP A 66 14.05 3.68 -15.74
CA ASP A 66 13.49 5.00 -16.09
C ASP A 66 12.18 5.33 -15.33
N VAL A 67 11.99 4.76 -14.14
CA VAL A 67 10.85 5.03 -13.26
C VAL A 67 11.28 5.91 -12.12
N GLN A 68 10.81 7.16 -12.10
CA GLN A 68 11.09 8.11 -11.02
C GLN A 68 9.85 8.38 -10.17
N LEU A 69 9.95 8.05 -8.89
CA LEU A 69 8.97 8.45 -7.87
C LEU A 69 9.41 9.73 -7.15
N ALA A 70 8.47 10.33 -6.42
CA ALA A 70 8.83 11.37 -5.46
C ALA A 70 9.77 10.81 -4.37
N PRO A 71 10.74 11.60 -3.87
CA PRO A 71 11.71 11.13 -2.88
C PRO A 71 11.04 10.58 -1.61
N THR A 72 9.93 11.17 -1.18
CA THR A 72 9.12 10.71 -0.05
C THR A 72 8.38 9.39 -0.32
N SER A 73 8.13 9.03 -1.57
CA SER A 73 7.46 7.76 -1.93
C SER A 73 8.38 6.56 -1.74
N TYR A 74 9.69 6.70 -1.98
CA TYR A 74 10.66 5.61 -1.76
C TYR A 74 10.74 5.22 -0.29
N ASP A 75 10.82 6.21 0.60
CA ASP A 75 10.90 6.00 2.05
C ASP A 75 9.62 5.32 2.56
N ARG A 76 8.45 5.84 2.17
CA ARG A 76 7.14 5.26 2.51
C ARG A 76 6.98 3.83 2.03
N LEU A 77 7.35 3.53 0.78
CA LEU A 77 7.28 2.17 0.25
C LEU A 77 8.23 1.24 1.00
N ALA A 78 9.43 1.69 1.31
CA ALA A 78 10.40 0.89 2.06
C ALA A 78 9.94 0.62 3.50
N GLU A 79 9.36 1.60 4.19
CA GLU A 79 8.70 1.41 5.49
C GLU A 79 7.63 0.33 5.39
N GLN A 80 6.70 0.46 4.43
CA GLN A 80 5.61 -0.49 4.23
C GLN A 80 6.10 -1.91 3.93
N LEU A 81 7.11 -2.05 3.05
CA LEU A 81 7.71 -3.35 2.72
C LEU A 81 8.40 -3.99 3.93
N THR A 82 9.03 -3.19 4.79
CA THR A 82 9.68 -3.66 6.01
C THR A 82 8.65 -4.08 7.05
N GLU A 83 7.61 -3.26 7.28
CA GLU A 83 6.51 -3.54 8.20
C GLU A 83 5.70 -4.79 7.80
N ALA A 84 5.64 -5.09 6.50
CA ALA A 84 4.97 -6.27 5.99
C ALA A 84 5.70 -7.57 6.35
N HIS A 85 7.00 -7.54 6.70
CA HIS A 85 7.79 -8.70 7.12
C HIS A 85 7.61 -9.96 6.23
N GLY A 86 7.54 -9.78 4.92
CA GLY A 86 7.35 -10.88 3.97
C GLY A 86 5.90 -11.37 3.79
N ALA A 87 4.92 -10.60 4.27
CA ALA A 87 3.51 -10.81 3.94
C ALA A 87 3.26 -10.73 2.42
N PRO A 88 2.24 -11.43 1.91
CA PRO A 88 1.94 -11.46 0.48
C PRO A 88 1.67 -10.05 -0.06
N LEU A 89 2.37 -9.68 -1.12
CA LEU A 89 2.25 -8.37 -1.75
C LEU A 89 1.20 -8.39 -2.86
N SER A 90 0.30 -7.42 -2.85
CA SER A 90 -0.64 -7.15 -3.94
C SER A 90 -0.46 -5.70 -4.42
N ILE A 91 -0.51 -5.50 -5.73
CA ILE A 91 -0.41 -4.19 -6.37
C ILE A 91 -1.67 -4.02 -7.22
N ILE A 92 -2.48 -3.02 -6.89
CA ILE A 92 -3.72 -2.69 -7.57
C ILE A 92 -3.67 -1.26 -8.08
N THR A 93 -4.50 -0.91 -9.06
CA THR A 93 -4.76 0.48 -9.41
C THR A 93 -5.90 1.06 -8.56
N ASP A 94 -6.04 2.38 -8.54
CA ASP A 94 -7.19 3.10 -7.98
C ASP A 94 -8.53 2.71 -8.64
N GLN A 95 -8.48 2.08 -9.81
CA GLN A 95 -9.65 1.49 -10.49
C GLN A 95 -9.92 0.03 -10.08
N ASP A 96 -9.31 -0.44 -8.99
CA ASP A 96 -9.41 -1.82 -8.49
C ASP A 96 -8.83 -2.87 -9.47
N GLN A 97 -7.98 -2.44 -10.42
CA GLN A 97 -7.35 -3.36 -11.37
C GLN A 97 -6.12 -4.01 -10.72
N LEU A 98 -6.16 -5.34 -10.57
CA LEU A 98 -5.03 -6.12 -10.08
C LEU A 98 -3.90 -6.15 -11.12
N LEU A 99 -2.73 -5.62 -10.74
CA LEU A 99 -1.50 -5.71 -11.53
C LEU A 99 -0.62 -6.88 -11.08
N TYR A 100 -0.62 -7.18 -9.77
CA TYR A 100 0.13 -8.29 -9.18
C TYR A 100 -0.50 -8.71 -7.84
N GLY A 101 -0.48 -10.00 -7.50
CA GLY A 101 -0.97 -10.52 -6.22
C GLY A 101 -1.96 -11.68 -6.38
N GLU A 102 -2.47 -12.19 -5.26
CA GLU A 102 -3.55 -13.19 -5.27
C GLU A 102 -4.88 -12.50 -5.60
N GLU A 103 -5.69 -13.12 -6.48
CA GLU A 103 -7.00 -12.58 -6.93
C GLU A 103 -8.00 -12.33 -5.77
N ASP A 104 -7.73 -12.89 -4.59
CA ASP A 104 -8.54 -12.70 -3.37
C ASP A 104 -8.22 -11.38 -2.63
N ALA A 105 -7.08 -10.73 -2.91
CA ALA A 105 -6.71 -9.44 -2.31
C ALA A 105 -7.59 -8.27 -2.79
N THR A 106 -8.21 -8.43 -3.96
CA THR A 106 -8.83 -7.35 -4.73
C THR A 106 -10.13 -6.79 -4.13
N ALA A 107 -10.92 -7.54 -3.36
CA ALA A 107 -12.29 -7.10 -3.02
C ALA A 107 -12.57 -6.83 -1.53
N ALA A 108 -11.81 -7.41 -0.60
CA ALA A 108 -12.17 -7.40 0.82
C ALA A 108 -11.25 -6.53 1.71
N ALA A 109 -10.03 -6.23 1.27
CA ALA A 109 -9.02 -5.55 2.11
C ALA A 109 -8.98 -4.02 1.94
N HIS A 110 -9.47 -3.49 0.80
CA HIS A 110 -9.39 -2.07 0.45
C HIS A 110 -10.71 -1.30 0.59
N ARG A 111 -11.51 -1.58 1.62
CA ARG A 111 -12.33 -0.49 2.16
C ARG A 111 -11.42 0.36 3.03
N PRO A 112 -10.98 1.56 2.60
CA PRO A 112 -10.62 2.54 3.60
C PRO A 112 -11.84 2.61 4.52
N ALA A 113 -11.64 2.33 5.79
CA ALA A 113 -12.51 2.90 6.79
C ALA A 113 -12.27 4.41 6.66
N SER A 114 -12.94 5.03 5.69
CA SER A 114 -13.22 6.43 5.74
C SER A 114 -13.78 6.58 7.15
N PRO A 115 -13.14 7.34 8.07
CA PRO A 115 -13.96 7.90 9.11
C PRO A 115 -15.03 8.62 8.30
N ALA A 116 -16.26 8.09 8.32
CA ALA A 116 -17.38 8.94 8.07
C ALA A 116 -17.11 10.11 9.00
N ALA A 117 -16.75 11.25 8.43
CA ALA A 117 -17.05 12.50 9.08
C ALA A 117 -18.56 12.41 9.28
N ALA A 118 -18.94 11.83 10.42
CA ALA A 118 -20.23 12.06 11.01
C ALA A 118 -20.19 13.57 11.20
N ASP A 119 -20.68 14.30 10.19
CA ASP A 119 -21.18 15.65 10.38
C ASP A 119 -22.20 15.47 11.51
N PRO A 120 -21.89 15.90 12.74
CA PRO A 120 -22.96 15.99 13.71
C PRO A 120 -23.79 17.14 13.17
N GLU A 121 -24.93 16.78 12.59
CA GLU A 121 -26.06 17.65 12.34
C GLU A 121 -26.22 18.50 13.60
N HIS A 122 -25.64 19.71 13.63
CA HIS A 122 -25.76 20.61 14.77
C HIS A 122 -27.12 21.29 14.61
N PRO A 123 -28.16 20.88 15.35
CA PRO A 123 -29.50 21.44 15.23
C PRO A 123 -29.70 22.47 16.36
N ASP A 124 -28.68 23.28 16.64
CA ASP A 124 -28.73 24.30 17.69
C ASP A 124 -28.11 25.60 17.19
N ARG A 125 -28.83 26.28 16.28
CA ARG A 125 -28.73 27.73 16.18
C ARG A 125 -29.76 28.31 17.16
N PRO A 126 -29.35 28.97 18.25
CA PRO A 126 -30.27 29.84 18.97
C PRO A 126 -30.61 31.02 18.05
N THR A 127 -31.85 31.07 17.58
CA THR A 127 -32.45 32.30 17.05
C THR A 127 -32.46 33.33 18.18
N TYR A 128 -31.62 34.35 18.06
CA TYR A 128 -31.90 35.63 18.69
C TYR A 128 -32.41 36.59 17.61
N SER A 129 -33.63 37.06 17.85
CA SER A 129 -34.35 38.11 17.13
C SER A 129 -33.61 39.44 17.10
#